data_AF-A0A976QA72-F1
#
_entry.id   AF-A0A976QA72-F1
#
_cell.length_a   1.000
_cell.length_b   1.000
_cell.length_c   1.000
_cell.angle_alpha   90.00
_cell.angle_beta   90.00
_cell.angle_gamma   90.00
#
_symmetry.space_group_name_H-M   'P 1'
#
loop_
_entity.id
_entity.type
_entity.pdbx_description
1 polymer ?
#
loop_
_entity_poly.entity_id
_entity_poly.type
_entity_poly.pdbx_seq_one_letter_code
_entity_poly.pdbx_strand_id
1 'polypeptide(L)' 'MANSEATAVAESASDERRRVRRRIAWLGQTLASVCWIGSVFAYGLSAPGDWLQLFAASAWLVANLADAASADAG' A
#
# COMPACT_ATOMS: atom_id res chain seq x y z
N MET A 1 27.02 9.61 -28.30
CA MET A 1 27.39 9.12 -26.95
C MET A 1 26.72 9.95 -25.86
N ALA A 2 26.87 11.27 -25.83
CA ALA A 2 26.22 12.16 -24.85
C ALA A 2 24.67 12.03 -24.74
N ASN A 3 23.98 11.72 -25.84
CA ASN A 3 22.51 11.58 -25.81
C ASN A 3 22.03 10.29 -25.13
N SER A 4 22.85 9.22 -25.12
CA SER A 4 22.52 7.95 -24.45
C SER A 4 22.68 8.05 -22.93
N GLU A 5 23.65 8.82 -22.46
CA GLU A 5 23.84 9.10 -21.04
C GLU A 5 22.70 9.97 -20.50
N ALA A 6 22.32 11.01 -21.27
CA ALA A 6 21.19 11.87 -20.93
C ALA A 6 19.86 11.10 -20.81
N THR A 7 19.59 10.14 -21.72
CA THR A 7 18.38 9.31 -21.65
C THR A 7 18.39 8.36 -20.45
N ALA A 8 19.53 7.73 -20.16
CA ALA A 8 19.65 6.79 -19.04
C ALA A 8 19.44 7.48 -17.68
N VAL A 9 19.96 8.70 -17.51
CA VAL A 9 19.77 9.49 -16.28
C VAL A 9 18.31 9.92 -16.11
N ALA A 10 17.65 10.36 -17.19
CA ALA A 10 16.24 10.75 -17.13
C ALA A 10 15.33 9.56 -16.79
N GLU A 11 15.61 8.39 -17.36
CA GLU A 11 14.88 7.15 -17.11
C GLU A 11 15.03 6.71 -15.65
N SER A 12 16.26 6.66 -15.13
CA SER A 12 16.55 6.33 -13.73
C SER A 12 15.84 7.27 -12.73
N ALA A 13 15.86 8.58 -13.00
CA ALA A 13 15.18 9.56 -12.15
C ALA A 13 13.65 9.40 -12.16
N SER A 14 13.07 8.99 -13.29
CA SER A 14 11.63 8.73 -13.42
C SER A 14 11.20 7.46 -12.67
N ASP A 15 12.02 6.42 -12.72
CA ASP A 15 11.80 5.16 -12.00
C ASP A 15 11.88 5.35 -10.49
N GLU A 16 12.84 6.11 -10.00
CA GLU A 16 12.96 6.42 -8.58
C GLU A 16 11.73 7.17 -8.06
N ARG A 17 11.29 8.21 -8.79
CA ARG A 17 10.05 8.94 -8.46
C ARG A 17 8.83 8.02 -8.45
N ARG A 18 8.75 7.08 -9.40
CA ARG A 18 7.67 6.11 -9.49
C ARG A 18 7.69 5.12 -8.32
N ARG A 19 8.88 4.67 -7.88
CA ARG A 19 9.07 3.80 -6.70
C ARG A 19 8.65 4.51 -5.42
N VAL A 20 9.12 5.73 -5.20
CA VAL A 20 8.76 6.54 -4.02
C VAL A 20 7.26 6.79 -3.96
N ARG A 21 6.63 7.22 -5.07
CA ARG A 21 5.18 7.44 -5.13
C ARG A 21 4.38 6.18 -4.81
N ARG A 22 4.83 5.02 -5.31
CA ARG A 22 4.19 3.73 -5.02
C ARG A 22 4.28 3.41 -3.53
N ARG A 23 5.45 3.57 -2.90
CA ARG A 23 5.63 3.34 -1.45
C ARG A 23 4.74 4.24 -0.59
N ILE A 24 4.63 5.52 -0.95
CA ILE A 24 3.76 6.47 -0.23
C ILE A 24 2.28 6.07 -0.38
N ALA A 25 1.85 5.73 -1.60
CA ALA A 25 0.47 5.28 -1.84
C ALA A 25 0.14 4.01 -1.05
N TRP A 26 1.08 3.07 -1.03
CA TRP A 26 0.99 1.82 -0.28
C TRP A 26 0.86 2.05 1.24
N LEU A 27 1.68 2.94 1.81
CA LEU A 27 1.59 3.33 3.23
C LEU A 27 0.23 3.96 3.54
N GLY A 28 -0.28 4.82 2.66
CA GLY A 28 -1.60 5.44 2.81
C GLY A 28 -2.73 4.42 2.80
N GLN A 29 -2.71 3.44 1.90
CA GLN A 29 -3.70 2.37 1.83
C GLN A 29 -3.68 1.47 3.08
N THR A 30 -2.49 1.15 3.57
CA THR A 30 -2.28 0.38 4.80
C THR A 30 -2.84 1.13 6.02
N LEU A 31 -2.50 2.41 6.17
CA LEU A 31 -2.99 3.25 7.26
C LEU A 31 -4.51 3.45 7.22
N ALA A 32 -5.07 3.66 6.03
CA ALA A 32 -6.51 3.76 5.84
C ALA A 32 -7.23 2.47 6.27
N SER A 33 -6.69 1.31 5.94
CA SER A 33 -7.21 0.00 6.37
C SER A 33 -7.14 -0.15 7.91
N VAL A 34 -6.02 0.20 8.55
CA VAL A 34 -5.89 0.16 10.02
C VAL A 34 -6.88 1.12 10.71
N CYS A 35 -7.03 2.35 10.19
CA CYS A 35 -8.03 3.30 10.69
C CYS A 35 -9.46 2.77 10.53
N TRP A 36 -9.76 2.07 9.44
CA TRP A 36 -11.07 1.44 9.24
C TRP A 36 -11.31 0.33 10.25
N ILE A 37 -10.35 -0.57 10.45
CA ILE A 37 -10.42 -1.63 11.47
C ILE A 37 -10.65 -1.01 12.86
N GLY A 38 -9.86 0.00 13.23
CA GLY A 38 -10.00 0.70 14.50
C GLY A 38 -11.36 1.39 14.68
N SER A 39 -11.91 1.96 13.60
CA SER A 39 -13.26 2.53 13.57
C SER A 39 -14.34 1.48 13.87
N VAL A 40 -14.25 0.28 13.29
CA VAL A 40 -15.20 -0.80 13.55
C VAL A 40 -15.17 -1.24 15.02
N PHE A 41 -13.99 -1.27 15.64
CA PHE A 41 -13.88 -1.50 17.08
C PHE A 41 -14.46 -0.36 17.92
N ALA A 42 -14.30 0.90 17.50
CA ALA A 42 -14.83 2.07 18.20
C ALA A 42 -16.37 2.17 18.15
N TYR A 43 -16.98 1.78 17.02
CA TYR A 43 -18.44 1.71 16.86
C TYR A 43 -19.07 0.49 17.58
N GLY A 44 -18.25 -0.53 17.88
CA GLY A 44 -18.66 -1.74 18.57
C GLY A 44 -19.12 -2.84 17.62
N LEU A 45 -18.82 -4.09 17.98
CA LEU A 45 -19.17 -5.29 17.22
C LEU A 45 -20.54 -5.81 17.67
N SER A 46 -21.61 -5.24 17.12
CA SER A 46 -22.98 -5.51 17.56
C SER A 46 -23.72 -6.48 16.63
N ALA A 47 -23.28 -6.59 15.37
CA ALA A 47 -23.91 -7.42 14.35
C ALA A 47 -22.92 -8.40 13.70
N PRO A 48 -23.40 -9.54 13.16
CA PRO A 48 -22.58 -10.45 12.34
C PRO A 48 -21.92 -9.75 11.13
N GLY A 49 -22.52 -8.67 10.63
CA GLY A 49 -21.97 -7.86 9.53
C GLY A 49 -20.67 -7.13 9.91
N ASP A 50 -20.51 -6.73 11.17
CA ASP A 50 -19.32 -6.03 11.65
C ASP A 50 -18.09 -6.95 11.62
N TRP A 51 -18.30 -8.24 11.89
CA TRP A 51 -17.27 -9.27 11.74
C TRP A 51 -16.85 -9.44 10.29
N LEU A 52 -17.80 -9.47 9.34
CA LEU A 52 -17.49 -9.54 7.92
C LEU A 52 -16.70 -8.31 7.46
N GLN A 53 -17.06 -7.13 7.96
CA GLN A 53 -16.37 -5.87 7.66
C GLN A 53 -14.94 -5.87 8.22
N LEU A 54 -14.74 -6.40 9.43
CA LEU A 54 -13.41 -6.61 10.01
C LEU A 54 -12.58 -7.58 9.17
N PHE A 55 -13.15 -8.70 8.74
CA PHE A 55 -12.45 -9.66 7.89
C PHE A 55 -12.07 -9.05 6.55
N ALA A 56 -12.97 -8.31 5.91
CA ALA A 56 -12.69 -7.62 4.65
C ALA A 56 -11.58 -6.58 4.81
N ALA A 57 -11.65 -5.75 5.86
CA ALA A 57 -10.62 -4.75 6.13
C ALA A 57 -9.27 -5.40 6.49
N SER A 58 -9.27 -6.50 7.24
CA SER A 58 -8.07 -7.25 7.59
C SER A 58 -7.45 -7.96 6.40
N ALA A 59 -8.26 -8.55 5.52
CA ALA A 59 -7.80 -9.14 4.26
C ALA A 59 -7.16 -8.08 3.36
N TRP A 60 -7.74 -6.88 3.32
CA TRP A 60 -7.15 -5.75 2.62
C TRP A 60 -5.79 -5.33 3.22
N LEU A 61 -5.67 -5.31 4.56
CA LEU A 61 -4.40 -5.05 5.24
C LEU A 61 -3.33 -6.09 4.86
N VAL A 62 -3.70 -7.38 4.88
CA VAL A 62 -2.80 -8.50 4.53
C VAL A 62 -2.37 -8.43 3.06
N ALA A 63 -3.29 -8.11 2.14
CA ALA A 63 -2.96 -7.94 0.72
C ALA A 63 -1.97 -6.79 0.49
N ASN A 64 -2.14 -5.67 1.19
CA ASN A 64 -1.16 -4.58 1.17
C ASN A 64 0.19 -5.10 1.71
N LEU A 65 0.23 -5.77 2.87
CA LEU A 65 1.48 -6.30 3.43
C LEU A 65 2.20 -7.29 2.51
N ALA A 66 1.45 -8.16 1.82
CA ALA A 66 2.00 -9.07 0.83
C ALA A 66 2.60 -8.35 -0.39
N ASP A 67 1.99 -7.28 -0.87
CA ASP A 67 2.55 -6.44 -1.95
C ASP A 67 3.87 -5.78 -1.52
N ALA A 68 3.98 -5.30 -0.28
CA ALA A 68 5.23 -4.78 0.26
C ALA A 68 6.32 -5.86 0.42
N ALA A 69 5.96 -7.04 0.94
CA ALA A 69 6.91 -8.14 1.09
C ALA A 69 7.42 -8.66 -0.27
N SER A 70 6.55 -8.69 -1.27
CA SER A 70 6.92 -9.10 -2.64
C SER A 70 7.80 -8.06 -3.34
N ALA A 71 7.69 -6.79 -2.96
CA ALA A 71 8.55 -5.72 -3.49
C ALA A 71 9.99 -5.74 -2.95
N ASP A 72 10.27 -6.50 -1.88
CA ASP A 72 11.62 -6.71 -1.31
C ASP A 72 12.29 -7.98 -1.88
N ALA A 73 11.50 -8.94 -2.37
CA ALA A 73 11.96 -10.26 -2.85
C ALA A 73 12.45 -10.30 -4.32
N GLY A 74 12.76 -9.16 -4.95
CA GLY A 74 13.25 -9.07 -6.34
C GLY A 74 14.27 -7.98 -6.53
#